data_AF-A0A0A1TY56-F1
#
_entry.id   AF-A0A0A1TY56-F1
#
_cell.length_a   1.000
_cell.length_b   1.000
_cell.length_c   1.000
_cell.angle_alpha   90.00
_cell.angle_beta   90.00
_cell.angle_gamma   90.00
#
_symmetry.space_group_name_H-M   'P 1'
#
loop_
_entity.id
_entity.type
_entity.pdbx_description
1 polymer ?
#
loop_
_entity_poly.entity_id
_entity_poly.type
_entity_poly.pdbx_seq_one_letter_code
_entity_poly.pdbx_strand_id
1 'polypeptide(L)'
;MAPNTCKLHQEYTALLQTSRIYRYRSPQTLLFKQLQFYSSGALNERISKLVVTEFGNYSTSDLKLLRDFVYDSKKEVSVFLKISEAAFDVFIAECLLSNNERCSIFVEDVISSMFVIGAKKYFFEEKKNCFCNETDSTSYRIAVENSPVD
;
A
#
# COMPACT_ATOMS: atom_id res chain seq x y z
N MET A 1 3.65 11.01 -12.70
CA MET A 1 3.66 12.02 -11.62
C MET A 1 3.33 11.29 -10.32
N ALA A 2 4.16 11.38 -9.28
CA ALA A 2 3.79 10.82 -7.98
C ALA A 2 2.62 11.65 -7.42
N PRO A 3 1.45 11.07 -7.13
CA PRO A 3 0.30 11.84 -6.70
C PRO A 3 0.57 12.46 -5.32
N ASN A 4 0.31 13.76 -5.19
CA ASN A 4 -0.03 14.50 -3.97
C ASN A 4 0.82 14.31 -2.69
N THR A 5 2.06 13.83 -2.76
CA THR A 5 2.94 13.66 -1.59
C THR A 5 3.19 14.96 -0.82
N CYS A 6 3.27 16.09 -1.52
CA CYS A 6 3.40 17.41 -0.90
C CYS A 6 2.14 17.82 -0.12
N LYS A 7 0.95 17.59 -0.71
CA LYS A 7 -0.34 17.82 -0.04
C LYS A 7 -0.49 16.95 1.21
N LEU A 8 -0.12 15.67 1.11
CA LEU A 8 -0.18 14.73 2.24
C LEU A 8 0.73 15.19 3.39
N HIS A 9 1.94 15.63 3.08
CA HIS A 9 2.87 16.14 4.09
C HIS A 9 2.40 17.45 4.75
N GLN A 10 1.79 18.35 3.96
CA GLN A 10 1.20 19.59 4.47
C GLN A 10 0.06 19.30 5.46
N GLU A 11 -0.85 18.39 5.10
CA GLU A 11 -1.98 18.06 5.99
C GLU A 11 -1.55 17.29 7.22
N TYR A 12 -0.56 16.39 7.11
CA TYR A 12 0.08 15.80 8.28
C TYR A 12 0.61 16.89 9.24
N THR A 13 1.34 17.87 8.72
CA THR A 13 1.90 18.97 9.52
C THR A 13 0.81 19.82 10.15
N ALA A 14 -0.25 20.13 9.41
CA ALA A 14 -1.39 20.89 9.91
C ALA A 14 -2.13 20.15 11.03
N LEU A 15 -2.32 18.83 10.90
CA LEU A 15 -2.96 18.00 11.93
C LEU A 15 -2.14 17.96 13.22
N LEU A 16 -0.80 17.89 13.14
CA LEU A 16 0.06 17.98 14.32
C LEU A 16 -0.10 19.31 15.08
N GLN A 17 -0.31 20.42 14.37
CA GLN A 17 -0.49 21.74 14.98
C GLN A 17 -1.80 21.86 15.76
N THR A 18 -2.80 21.00 15.50
CA THR A 18 -4.08 21.05 16.21
C THR A 18 -4.00 20.59 17.67
N SER A 19 -2.85 20.09 18.14
CA SER A 19 -2.57 19.57 19.51
C SER A 19 -3.47 18.41 20.00
N ARG A 20 -4.48 18.04 19.22
CA ARG A 20 -5.46 17.00 19.57
C ARG A 20 -5.06 15.63 19.07
N ILE A 21 -4.14 15.55 18.11
CA ILE A 21 -3.71 14.36 17.39
C ILE A 21 -2.22 14.15 17.67
N TYR A 22 -1.81 12.90 17.82
CA TYR A 22 -0.48 12.43 18.14
C TYR A 22 -0.04 12.69 19.59
N ARG A 23 -0.93 12.37 20.53
CA ARG A 23 -0.69 12.55 21.97
C ARG A 23 0.19 11.45 22.54
N TYR A 24 0.12 10.25 21.99
CA TYR A 24 0.82 9.08 22.52
C TYR A 24 2.13 8.82 21.78
N ARG A 25 3.22 9.41 22.30
CA ARG A 25 4.55 9.29 21.69
C ARG A 25 5.43 8.18 22.27
N SER A 26 5.04 7.58 23.39
CA SER A 26 5.87 6.59 24.10
C SER A 26 5.50 5.16 23.69
N PRO A 27 6.39 4.44 22.98
CA PRO A 27 6.13 3.09 22.49
C PRO A 27 5.92 2.05 23.59
N GLN A 28 6.33 2.37 24.82
CA GLN A 28 6.25 1.44 25.94
C GLN A 28 4.86 1.40 26.59
N THR A 29 4.00 2.37 26.30
CA THR A 29 2.67 2.44 26.93
C THR A 29 1.71 1.40 26.36
N LEU A 30 0.82 0.86 27.21
CA LEU A 30 -0.23 -0.06 26.77
C LEU A 30 -1.12 0.57 25.69
N LEU A 31 -1.47 1.84 25.87
CA LEU A 31 -2.32 2.56 24.94
C LEU A 31 -1.68 2.73 23.56
N PHE A 32 -0.37 2.99 23.49
CA PHE A 32 0.36 3.00 22.21
C PHE A 32 0.21 1.66 21.48
N LYS A 33 0.44 0.54 22.16
CA LYS A 33 0.29 -0.81 21.58
C LYS A 33 -1.15 -1.10 21.14
N GLN A 34 -2.13 -0.68 21.92
CA GLN A 34 -3.55 -0.82 21.57
C GLN A 34 -3.92 -0.01 20.33
N LEU A 35 -3.43 1.22 20.21
CA LEU A 35 -3.64 2.07 19.04
C LEU A 35 -2.96 1.49 17.80
N GLN A 36 -1.74 0.95 17.92
CA GLN A 36 -1.10 0.24 16.82
C GLN A 36 -1.91 -0.96 16.34
N PHE A 37 -2.39 -1.79 17.28
CA PHE A 37 -3.21 -2.95 16.96
C PHE A 37 -4.51 -2.53 16.25
N TYR A 38 -5.18 -1.49 16.76
CA TYR A 38 -6.40 -0.95 16.15
C TYR A 38 -6.14 -0.46 14.71
N SER A 39 -5.09 0.33 14.48
CA SER A 39 -4.74 0.82 13.14
C SER A 39 -4.46 -0.32 12.16
N SER A 40 -3.72 -1.34 12.59
CA SER A 40 -3.42 -2.52 11.75
C SER A 40 -4.70 -3.20 11.23
N GLY A 41 -5.66 -3.46 12.13
CA GLY A 41 -6.95 -4.04 11.74
C GLY A 41 -7.77 -3.14 10.83
N ALA A 42 -7.88 -1.85 11.16
CA ALA A 42 -8.66 -0.88 10.39
C ALA A 42 -8.09 -0.63 8.99
N LEU A 43 -6.76 -0.50 8.87
CA LEU A 43 -6.09 -0.34 7.58
C LEU A 43 -6.28 -1.59 6.72
N ASN A 44 -6.11 -2.78 7.29
CA ASN A 44 -6.26 -4.03 6.55
C ASN A 44 -7.69 -4.19 5.99
N GLU A 45 -8.71 -3.83 6.78
CA GLU A 45 -10.12 -3.85 6.34
C GLU A 45 -10.37 -2.86 5.19
N ARG A 46 -9.98 -1.60 5.35
CA ARG A 46 -10.18 -0.57 4.33
C ARG A 46 -9.41 -0.84 3.04
N ILE A 47 -8.16 -1.29 3.14
CA ILE A 47 -7.36 -1.68 1.98
C ILE A 47 -7.99 -2.87 1.27
N SER A 48 -8.44 -3.89 2.01
CA SER A 48 -9.12 -5.05 1.42
C SER A 48 -10.37 -4.63 0.66
N LYS A 49 -11.18 -3.74 1.24
CA LYS A 49 -12.36 -3.18 0.58
C LYS A 49 -12.01 -2.44 -0.70
N LEU A 50 -10.98 -1.60 -0.69
CA LEU A 50 -10.53 -0.87 -1.86
C LEU A 50 -10.02 -1.80 -2.97
N VAL A 51 -9.18 -2.78 -2.62
CA VAL A 51 -8.67 -3.78 -3.56
C VAL A 51 -9.80 -4.58 -4.21
N VAL A 52 -10.78 -5.03 -3.44
CA VAL A 52 -11.96 -5.76 -3.98
C VAL A 52 -12.83 -4.84 -4.84
N THR A 53 -12.96 -3.56 -4.49
CA THR A 53 -13.73 -2.60 -5.28
C THR A 53 -13.10 -2.36 -6.66
N GLU A 54 -11.79 -2.19 -6.71
CA GLU A 54 -11.06 -1.87 -7.95
C GLU A 54 -10.75 -3.11 -8.80
N PHE A 55 -10.52 -4.27 -8.18
CA PHE A 55 -10.03 -5.47 -8.84
C PHE A 55 -10.89 -6.72 -8.57
N GLY A 56 -12.16 -6.57 -8.17
CA GLY A 56 -13.01 -7.67 -7.71
C GLY A 56 -13.18 -8.87 -8.65
N ASN A 57 -12.80 -8.75 -9.92
CA ASN A 57 -12.79 -9.84 -10.90
C ASN A 57 -11.53 -10.71 -10.87
N TYR A 58 -10.53 -10.37 -10.03
CA TYR A 58 -9.27 -11.10 -9.91
C TYR A 58 -9.43 -12.32 -9.00
N SER A 59 -8.48 -13.25 -9.07
CA SER A 59 -8.47 -14.42 -8.20
C SER A 59 -8.29 -14.02 -6.73
N THR A 60 -8.80 -14.83 -5.80
CA THR A 60 -8.64 -14.56 -4.36
C THR A 60 -7.17 -14.53 -3.92
N SER A 61 -6.31 -15.32 -4.59
CA SER A 61 -4.85 -15.27 -4.40
C SER A 61 -4.26 -13.94 -4.85
N ASP A 62 -4.65 -13.42 -6.01
CA ASP A 62 -4.17 -12.13 -6.52
C ASP A 62 -4.65 -10.97 -5.66
N LEU A 63 -5.91 -11.00 -5.23
CA LEU A 63 -6.48 -9.99 -4.34
C LEU A 63 -5.73 -9.95 -3.01
N LYS A 64 -5.41 -11.12 -2.44
CA LYS A 64 -4.61 -11.22 -1.22
C LYS A 64 -3.21 -10.64 -1.43
N LEU A 65 -2.54 -11.04 -2.51
CA LEU A 65 -1.18 -10.59 -2.80
C LEU A 65 -1.13 -9.07 -3.03
N LEU A 66 -2.04 -8.54 -3.85
CA LEU A 66 -2.17 -7.11 -4.08
C LEU A 66 -2.43 -6.34 -2.79
N ARG A 67 -3.32 -6.83 -1.92
CA ARG A 67 -3.56 -6.24 -0.60
C ARG A 67 -2.28 -6.21 0.24
N ASP A 68 -1.50 -7.28 0.24
CA ASP A 68 -0.25 -7.35 1.01
C ASP A 68 0.77 -6.32 0.47
N PHE A 69 0.92 -6.19 -0.85
CA PHE A 69 1.73 -5.11 -1.46
C PHE A 69 1.25 -3.69 -1.08
N VAL A 70 -0.07 -3.47 -1.06
CA VAL A 70 -0.65 -2.19 -0.63
C VAL A 70 -0.41 -1.94 0.86
N TYR A 71 -0.57 -2.95 1.71
CA TYR A 71 -0.30 -2.82 3.13
C TYR A 71 1.18 -2.52 3.41
N ASP A 72 2.09 -3.22 2.74
CA ASP A 72 3.55 -3.04 2.88
C ASP A 72 4.02 -1.66 2.41
N SER A 73 3.27 -1.02 1.49
CA SER A 73 3.56 0.34 1.05
C SER A 73 3.44 1.41 2.15
N LYS A 74 2.90 1.03 3.32
CA LYS A 74 2.90 1.84 4.55
C LYS A 74 4.29 2.38 4.86
N LYS A 75 5.32 1.56 4.67
CA LYS A 75 6.72 1.94 4.94
C LYS A 75 7.13 3.15 4.13
N GLU A 76 6.85 3.16 2.82
CA GLU A 76 7.12 4.30 1.94
C GLU A 76 6.36 5.55 2.39
N VAL A 77 5.07 5.42 2.72
CA VAL A 77 4.26 6.55 3.17
C VAL A 77 4.79 7.12 4.50
N SER A 78 5.17 6.28 5.46
CA SER A 78 5.78 6.73 6.72
C SER A 78 7.10 7.48 6.50
N VAL A 79 7.92 7.03 5.55
CA VAL A 79 9.17 7.71 5.16
C VAL A 79 8.87 9.08 4.55
N PHE A 80 7.85 9.18 3.69
CA PHE A 80 7.43 10.47 3.13
C PHE A 80 6.93 11.45 4.20
N LEU A 81 6.23 10.94 5.20
CA LEU A 81 5.76 11.73 6.34
C LEU A 81 6.85 12.01 7.38
N LYS A 82 8.05 11.42 7.21
CA LYS A 82 9.18 11.50 8.15
C LYS A 82 8.80 11.04 9.57
N ILE A 83 8.06 9.95 9.66
CA ILE A 83 7.70 9.31 10.93
C ILE A 83 8.07 7.82 10.92
N SER A 84 8.29 7.25 12.11
CA SER A 84 8.48 5.80 12.20
C SER A 84 7.18 5.07 11.89
N GLU A 85 7.25 3.84 11.39
CA GLU A 85 6.07 3.03 11.12
C GLU A 85 5.19 2.83 12.36
N ALA A 86 5.82 2.66 13.52
CA ALA A 86 5.11 2.53 14.79
C ALA A 86 4.32 3.79 15.16
N ALA A 87 4.94 4.96 14.96
CA ALA A 87 4.29 6.25 15.15
C ALA A 87 3.18 6.49 14.12
N PHE A 88 3.39 6.07 12.88
CA PHE A 88 2.40 6.13 11.81
C PHE A 88 1.13 5.39 12.22
N ASP A 89 1.25 4.15 12.68
CA ASP A 89 0.08 3.36 13.09
C ASP A 89 -0.70 4.05 14.22
N VAL A 90 -0.02 4.62 15.21
CA VAL A 90 -0.68 5.37 16.28
C VAL A 90 -1.34 6.66 15.76
N PHE A 91 -0.67 7.38 14.87
CA PHE A 91 -1.23 8.59 14.26
C PHE A 91 -2.52 8.29 13.47
N ILE A 92 -2.51 7.23 12.66
CA ILE A 92 -3.68 6.80 11.90
C ILE A 92 -4.81 6.37 12.84
N ALA A 93 -4.52 5.59 13.88
CA ALA A 93 -5.51 5.23 14.89
C ALA A 93 -6.15 6.46 15.55
N GLU A 94 -5.34 7.43 15.97
CA GLU A 94 -5.85 8.67 16.55
C GLU A 94 -6.70 9.47 15.56
N CYS A 95 -6.32 9.52 14.28
CA CYS A 95 -7.12 10.15 13.23
C CYS A 95 -8.47 9.47 13.04
N LEU A 96 -8.48 8.13 12.95
CA LEU A 96 -9.67 7.30 12.79
C LEU A 96 -10.64 7.42 13.98
N LEU A 97 -10.12 7.55 15.20
CA LEU A 97 -10.90 7.71 16.42
C LEU A 97 -11.34 9.16 16.67
N SER A 98 -10.82 10.11 15.90
CA SER A 98 -11.21 11.51 16.04
C SER A 98 -12.48 11.82 15.26
N ASN A 99 -13.37 12.64 15.84
CA ASN A 99 -14.52 13.20 15.13
C ASN A 99 -14.16 14.40 14.23
N ASN A 100 -12.91 14.45 13.74
CA ASN A 100 -12.42 15.55 12.91
C ASN A 100 -12.48 15.14 11.44
N GLU A 101 -13.27 15.85 10.64
CA GLU A 101 -13.40 15.60 9.20
C GLU A 101 -12.05 15.62 8.49
N ARG A 102 -11.13 16.52 8.87
CA ARG A 102 -9.78 16.57 8.29
C ARG A 102 -8.97 15.31 8.54
N CYS A 103 -9.17 14.65 9.69
CA CYS A 103 -8.54 13.36 9.95
C CYS A 103 -9.09 12.26 9.05
N SER A 104 -10.41 12.25 8.84
CA SER A 104 -11.02 11.29 7.92
C SER A 104 -10.49 11.47 6.50
N ILE A 105 -10.44 12.71 6.01
CA ILE A 105 -9.89 13.02 4.68
C ILE A 105 -8.41 12.61 4.60
N PHE A 106 -7.62 12.92 5.62
CA PHE A 106 -6.20 12.55 5.66
C PHE A 106 -6.00 11.03 5.60
N VAL A 107 -6.77 10.25 6.36
CA VAL A 107 -6.65 8.78 6.35
C VAL A 107 -7.02 8.21 4.98
N GLU A 108 -8.04 8.73 4.31
CA GLU A 108 -8.37 8.32 2.94
C GLU A 108 -7.28 8.70 1.93
N ASP A 109 -6.67 9.89 2.06
CA ASP A 109 -5.53 10.32 1.23
C ASP A 109 -4.30 9.40 1.46
N VAL A 110 -4.07 8.95 2.70
CA VAL A 110 -3.03 7.97 3.05
C VAL A 110 -3.32 6.62 2.39
N ILE A 111 -4.53 6.08 2.55
CA ILE A 111 -4.91 4.77 1.99
C ILE A 111 -4.81 4.80 0.46
N SER A 112 -5.27 5.89 -0.16
CA SER A 112 -5.14 6.09 -1.61
C SER A 112 -3.68 6.11 -2.06
N SER A 113 -2.81 6.80 -1.30
CA SER A 113 -1.37 6.83 -1.59
C SER A 113 -0.74 5.45 -1.45
N MET A 114 -1.07 4.71 -0.39
CA MET A 114 -0.65 3.33 -0.20
C MET A 114 -1.09 2.45 -1.36
N PHE A 115 -2.36 2.57 -1.78
CA PHE A 115 -2.91 1.79 -2.88
C PHE A 115 -2.16 2.02 -4.19
N VAL A 116 -1.91 3.29 -4.56
CA VAL A 116 -1.17 3.62 -5.79
C VAL A 116 0.26 3.04 -5.75
N ILE A 117 0.96 3.15 -4.62
CA ILE A 117 2.32 2.64 -4.47
C ILE A 117 2.33 1.11 -4.53
N GLY A 118 1.47 0.45 -3.75
CA GLY A 118 1.40 -1.00 -3.67
C GLY A 118 0.93 -1.65 -4.97
N ALA A 119 -0.12 -1.11 -5.61
CA ALA A 119 -0.59 -1.60 -6.90
C ALA A 119 0.51 -1.49 -7.96
N LYS A 120 1.25 -0.37 -7.97
CA LYS A 120 2.43 -0.22 -8.83
C LYS A 120 3.43 -1.34 -8.56
N LYS A 121 3.84 -1.57 -7.31
CA LYS A 121 4.80 -2.64 -6.99
C LYS A 121 4.29 -4.01 -7.45
N TYR A 122 3.05 -4.36 -7.16
CA TYR A 122 2.44 -5.62 -7.60
C TYR A 122 2.55 -5.80 -9.14
N PHE A 123 2.14 -4.81 -9.93
CA PHE A 123 2.19 -4.92 -11.39
C PHE A 123 3.60 -4.88 -11.98
N PHE A 124 4.57 -4.24 -11.32
CA PHE A 124 5.94 -4.12 -11.83
C PHE A 124 6.90 -5.20 -11.32
N GLU A 125 6.69 -5.72 -10.11
CA GLU A 125 7.58 -6.68 -9.46
C GLU A 125 7.07 -8.12 -9.66
N GLU A 126 5.78 -8.37 -9.43
CA GLU A 126 5.23 -9.73 -9.54
C GLU A 126 5.04 -10.14 -11.00
N LYS A 127 4.41 -9.30 -11.82
CA LYS A 127 4.16 -9.67 -13.23
C LYS A 127 5.43 -9.76 -14.07
N LYS A 128 6.51 -9.06 -13.70
CA LYS A 128 7.81 -9.27 -14.35
C LYS A 128 8.37 -10.68 -14.09
N ASN A 129 8.17 -11.22 -12.88
CA ASN A 129 8.62 -12.58 -12.56
C ASN A 129 7.79 -13.66 -13.28
N CYS A 130 6.54 -13.39 -13.66
CA CYS A 130 5.78 -14.29 -14.55
C CYS A 130 6.32 -14.32 -15.99
N PHE A 131 6.74 -13.18 -16.56
CA PHE A 131 7.25 -13.13 -17.94
C PHE A 131 8.65 -13.74 -18.11
N CYS A 132 9.45 -13.85 -17.05
CA CYS A 132 10.78 -14.46 -17.12
C CYS A 132 10.76 -15.99 -17.06
N ASN A 133 9.64 -16.62 -16.68
CA ASN A 133 9.54 -18.07 -16.51
C ASN A 133 8.96 -18.81 -17.72
N GLU A 134 8.52 -18.11 -18.78
CA GLU A 134 7.90 -18.74 -19.96
C GLU A 134 8.87 -19.00 -21.13
N THR A 135 10.15 -18.67 -21.04
CA THR A 135 11.10 -18.83 -22.17
C THR A 135 12.08 -19.99 -22.08
N ASP A 136 11.81 -21.07 -21.33
CA ASP A 136 12.78 -22.18 -21.27
C ASP A 136 12.22 -23.61 -21.35
N SER A 137 11.09 -23.85 -22.03
CA SER A 137 10.65 -25.23 -22.30
C SER A 137 9.82 -25.46 -23.57
N THR A 138 10.10 -24.76 -24.66
CA THR A 138 9.68 -25.24 -25.99
C THR A 138 10.88 -25.33 -26.93
N SER A 139 11.60 -26.42 -26.74
CA SER A 139 12.55 -27.01 -27.66
C SER A 139 12.03 -26.91 -29.10
N TYR A 140 12.82 -26.24 -29.93
CA TYR A 140 12.67 -26.10 -31.37
C TYR A 140 12.14 -27.37 -32.05
N ARG A 141 10.88 -27.30 -32.49
CA ARG A 141 10.34 -28.14 -33.56
C ARG A 141 9.53 -27.25 -34.50
N ILE A 142 10.23 -26.57 -35.41
CA ILE A 142 9.65 -26.25 -36.72
C ILE A 142 10.71 -26.53 -37.78
N ALA A 143 10.36 -27.49 -38.64
CA ALA A 143 11.08 -27.90 -39.81
C ALA A 143 11.27 -26.73 -40.79
N VAL A 144 12.42 -26.71 -41.44
CA VAL A 144 12.57 -26.05 -42.75
C VAL A 144 13.13 -27.11 -43.69
N GLU A 145 12.23 -27.95 -44.20
CA GLU A 145 12.36 -28.41 -45.58
C GLU A 145 12.17 -27.18 -46.47
N ASN A 146 13.20 -26.82 -47.23
CA ASN A 146 13.12 -26.64 -48.68
C ASN A 146 14.50 -26.23 -49.21
N SER A 147 15.11 -27.17 -49.92
CA SER A 147 16.27 -26.96 -50.79
C SER A 147 16.03 -25.82 -51.79
N PRO A 148 17.11 -25.30 -52.38
CA PRO A 148 17.18 -25.44 -53.84
C PRO A 148 18.47 -26.10 -54.31
N VAL A 149 18.29 -26.72 -55.46
CA VAL A 149 19.24 -27.35 -56.37
C VAL A 149 20.34 -26.37 -56.77
N ASP A 150 21.60 -26.80 -56.65
CA ASP A 150 22.61 -26.83 -57.72
C ASP A 150 23.70 -27.85 -57.38
#